data_AF-A0A527GLR0-F1
#
_entry.id   AF-A0A527GLR0-F1
#
_cell.length_a   1.000
_cell.length_b   1.000
_cell.length_c   1.000
_cell.angle_alpha   90.00
_cell.angle_beta   90.00
_cell.angle_gamma   90.00
#
_symmetry.space_group_name_H-M   'P 1'
#
loop_
_entity.id
_entity.type
_entity.pdbx_description
1 polymer ?
#
loop_
_entity_poly.entity_id
_entity_poly.type
_entity_poly.pdbx_seq_one_letter_code
_entity_poly.pdbx_strand_id
1 'polypeptide(L)'
;GVAALFVAAKLLQLLNRIGGVPAEAQVLVMVLLPFIAYLGAEHVGASGILAAVTAGLLTGGSGVFRFLGVSARMQTMSLWTTLSFVFNGALFIVLGLQLPDIIRHVPPELMSLHPIIQPAATVIALT
;
A
#
# COMPACT_ATOMS: atom_id res chain seq x y z
N GLY A 1 9.54 -8.16 7.55
CA GLY A 1 8.61 -8.60 6.50
C GLY A 1 8.23 -10.07 6.63
N VAL A 2 9.11 -10.97 6.16
CA VAL A 2 8.82 -12.43 6.06
C VAL A 2 8.33 -13.04 7.38
N ALA A 3 9.01 -12.77 8.50
CA ALA A 3 8.60 -13.29 9.81
C ALA A 3 7.20 -12.81 10.22
N ALA A 4 6.89 -11.52 10.03
CA ALA A 4 5.57 -10.96 10.33
C ALA A 4 4.47 -11.58 9.47
N LEU A 5 4.75 -11.82 8.17
CA LEU A 5 3.82 -12.52 7.28
C LEU A 5 3.58 -13.96 7.76
N PHE A 6 4.63 -14.67 8.16
CA PHE A 6 4.50 -16.03 8.68
C PHE A 6 3.66 -16.07 9.97
N VAL A 7 3.86 -15.11 10.87
CA VAL A 7 3.05 -14.94 12.07
C VAL A 7 1.59 -14.68 11.72
N ALA A 8 1.29 -13.75 10.81
CA ALA A 8 -0.09 -13.47 10.40
C ALA A 8 -0.74 -14.67 9.70
N ALA A 9 -0.01 -15.39 8.86
CA ALA A 9 -0.50 -16.61 8.21
C ALA A 9 -0.85 -17.69 9.23
N LYS A 10 0.02 -17.91 10.22
CA LYS A 10 -0.24 -18.84 11.34
C LYS A 10 -1.44 -18.41 12.18
N LEU A 11 -1.55 -17.13 12.49
CA LEU A 11 -2.64 -16.58 13.27
C LEU A 11 -3.98 -16.77 12.55
N LEU A 12 -4.05 -16.43 11.26
CA LEU A 12 -5.24 -16.65 10.44
C LEU A 12 -5.60 -18.13 10.28
N GLN A 13 -4.59 -19.00 10.11
CA GLN A 13 -4.80 -20.45 10.06
C GLN A 13 -5.37 -20.98 11.38
N LEU A 14 -4.91 -20.48 12.53
CA LEU A 14 -5.45 -20.83 13.85
C LEU A 14 -6.90 -20.35 13.99
N LEU A 15 -7.17 -19.09 13.65
CA LEU A 15 -8.50 -18.49 13.75
C LEU A 15 -9.52 -19.25 12.90
N ASN A 16 -9.13 -19.66 11.69
CA ASN A 16 -9.99 -20.46 10.82
C ASN A 16 -10.18 -21.89 11.33
N ARG A 17 -9.18 -22.46 12.02
CA ARG A 17 -9.25 -23.81 12.62
C ARG A 17 -10.11 -23.86 13.88
N ILE A 18 -10.16 -22.78 14.67
CA ILE A 18 -10.93 -22.72 15.92
C ILE A 18 -12.44 -22.66 15.65
N GLY A 19 -12.85 -22.13 14.48
CA GLY A 19 -14.27 -22.02 14.09
C GLY A 19 -15.01 -20.96 14.90
N GLY A 20 -15.78 -20.10 14.24
CA GLY A 20 -16.58 -19.05 14.91
C GLY A 20 -15.90 -17.69 15.08
N VAL A 21 -14.70 -17.49 14.53
CA VAL A 21 -14.08 -16.16 14.48
C VAL A 21 -14.76 -15.31 13.39
N PRO A 22 -15.27 -14.11 13.72
CA PRO A 22 -15.98 -13.28 12.75
C PRO A 22 -15.04 -12.78 11.65
N ALA A 23 -15.61 -12.45 10.49
CA ALA A 23 -14.86 -11.98 9.34
C ALA A 23 -14.08 -10.69 9.65
N GLU A 24 -14.63 -9.80 10.48
CA GLU A 24 -13.99 -8.54 10.84
C GLU A 24 -12.65 -8.75 11.57
N ALA A 25 -12.55 -9.78 12.42
CA ALA A 25 -11.31 -10.08 13.14
C ALA A 25 -10.21 -10.58 12.19
N GLN A 26 -10.56 -11.37 11.18
CA GLN A 26 -9.60 -11.83 10.17
C GLN A 26 -9.10 -10.67 9.30
N VAL A 27 -10.00 -9.77 8.94
CA VAL A 27 -9.69 -8.52 8.24
C VAL A 27 -8.76 -7.64 9.08
N LEU A 28 -9.02 -7.51 10.39
CA LEU A 28 -8.18 -6.73 11.29
C LEU A 28 -6.73 -7.23 11.29
N VAL A 29 -6.53 -8.56 11.30
CA VAL A 29 -5.18 -9.15 11.21
C VAL A 29 -4.47 -8.77 9.90
N MET A 30 -5.19 -8.75 8.78
CA MET A 30 -4.65 -8.32 7.49
C MET A 30 -4.26 -6.84 7.49
N VAL A 31 -5.07 -5.97 8.09
CA VAL A 31 -4.79 -4.53 8.19
C VAL A 31 -3.62 -4.26 9.15
N LEU A 32 -3.50 -5.01 10.24
CA LEU A 32 -2.44 -4.83 11.24
C LEU A 32 -1.08 -5.40 10.81
N LEU A 33 -1.05 -6.33 9.85
CA LEU A 33 0.18 -6.98 9.37
C LEU A 33 1.34 -5.99 9.06
N PRO A 34 1.17 -4.94 8.23
CA PRO A 34 2.26 -3.99 7.96
C PRO A 34 2.75 -3.25 9.21
N PHE A 35 1.86 -2.93 10.16
CA PHE A 35 2.24 -2.26 11.42
C PHE A 35 3.01 -3.18 12.36
N ILE A 36 2.60 -4.45 12.47
CA ILE A 36 3.33 -5.47 13.22
C ILE A 36 4.72 -5.69 12.62
N ALA A 37 4.81 -5.73 11.28
CA ALA A 37 6.08 -5.85 10.58
C ALA A 37 7.00 -4.65 10.83
N TYR A 38 6.45 -3.43 10.81
CA TYR A 38 7.17 -2.20 11.12
C TYR A 38 7.72 -2.21 12.54
N LEU A 39 6.84 -2.37 13.54
CA LEU A 39 7.22 -2.35 14.95
C LEU A 39 8.19 -3.46 15.30
N GLY A 40 7.98 -4.68 14.78
CA GLY A 40 8.87 -5.81 15.04
C GLY A 40 10.27 -5.60 14.49
N ALA A 41 10.41 -4.91 13.35
CA ALA A 41 11.72 -4.59 12.78
C ALA A 41 12.44 -3.46 13.54
N GLU A 42 11.71 -2.43 13.97
CA GLU A 42 12.26 -1.35 14.81
C GLU A 42 12.87 -1.89 16.12
N HIS A 43 12.20 -2.85 16.77
CA HIS A 43 12.69 -3.44 18.03
C HIS A 43 14.01 -4.22 17.89
N VAL A 44 14.34 -4.68 16.69
CA VAL A 44 15.60 -5.38 16.41
C VAL A 44 16.62 -4.50 15.68
N GLY A 45 16.37 -3.19 15.60
CA GLY A 45 17.26 -2.22 14.95
C GLY A 45 17.30 -2.33 13.42
N ALA A 46 16.30 -2.98 12.80
CA ALA A 46 16.17 -3.09 11.35
C ALA A 46 15.23 -2.00 10.80
N SER A 47 15.21 -1.82 9.48
CA SER A 47 14.31 -0.85 8.83
C SER A 47 12.85 -1.30 8.93
N GLY A 48 12.07 -0.61 9.76
CA GLY A 48 10.62 -0.80 9.86
C GLY A 48 9.89 -0.61 8.54
N ILE A 49 10.28 0.40 7.76
CA ILE A 49 9.66 0.72 6.46
C ILE A 49 9.86 -0.43 5.48
N LEU A 50 11.10 -0.91 5.31
CA LEU A 50 11.38 -2.06 4.44
C LEU A 50 10.66 -3.32 4.94
N ALA A 51 10.54 -3.51 6.26
CA ALA A 51 9.81 -4.63 6.82
C ALA A 51 8.31 -4.59 6.52
N ALA A 52 7.66 -3.43 6.55
CA ALA A 52 6.27 -3.24 6.19
C ALA A 52 6.02 -3.44 4.69
N VAL A 53 6.87 -2.84 3.84
CA VAL A 53 6.79 -2.98 2.36
C VAL A 53 6.97 -4.44 1.96
N THR A 54 7.97 -5.13 2.49
CA THR A 54 8.19 -6.54 2.21
C THR A 54 7.03 -7.41 2.69
N ALA A 55 6.41 -7.10 3.84
CA ALA A 55 5.21 -7.80 4.29
C ALA A 55 4.06 -7.63 3.28
N GLY A 56 3.77 -6.41 2.85
CA GLY A 56 2.70 -6.12 1.88
C GLY A 56 2.91 -6.77 0.51
N LEU A 57 4.12 -6.67 -0.06
CA LEU A 57 4.47 -7.32 -1.34
C LEU A 57 4.29 -8.84 -1.27
N LEU A 58 4.73 -9.45 -0.17
CA LEU A 58 4.60 -10.88 0.01
C LEU A 58 3.16 -11.32 0.27
N THR A 59 2.30 -10.49 0.90
CA THR A 59 0.87 -10.81 1.09
C THR A 59 0.16 -11.08 -0.24
N GLY A 60 0.49 -10.33 -1.31
CA GLY A 60 -0.07 -10.53 -2.64
C GLY A 60 0.37 -11.85 -3.30
N GLY A 61 1.64 -12.24 -3.16
CA GLY A 61 2.21 -13.43 -3.81
C GLY A 61 2.14 -14.74 -3.00
N SER A 62 1.99 -14.67 -1.68
CA SER A 62 2.10 -15.83 -0.78
C SER A 62 0.84 -16.69 -0.69
N GLY A 63 -0.28 -16.26 -1.30
CA GLY A 63 -1.55 -16.98 -1.17
C GLY A 63 -2.14 -16.94 0.24
N VAL A 64 -1.69 -16.03 1.11
CA VAL A 64 -2.21 -15.87 2.49
C VAL A 64 -3.72 -15.64 2.52
N PHE A 65 -4.27 -15.00 1.48
CA PHE A 65 -5.71 -14.87 1.29
C PHE A 65 -6.43 -16.22 1.30
N ARG A 66 -5.78 -17.33 0.93
CA ARG A 66 -6.38 -18.68 0.93
C ARG A 66 -6.76 -19.17 2.32
N PHE A 67 -6.16 -18.61 3.37
CA PHE A 67 -6.50 -18.95 4.76
C PHE A 67 -7.67 -18.14 5.32
N LEU A 68 -8.09 -17.07 4.65
CA LEU A 68 -9.28 -16.28 5.00
C LEU A 68 -10.55 -17.03 4.58
N GLY A 69 -11.61 -16.88 5.39
CA GLY A 69 -12.97 -17.26 4.99
C GLY A 69 -13.46 -16.41 3.80
N VAL A 70 -14.44 -16.92 3.05
CA VAL A 70 -14.94 -16.27 1.82
C VAL A 70 -15.41 -14.83 2.09
N SER A 71 -16.19 -14.62 3.15
CA SER A 71 -16.67 -13.29 3.54
C SER A 71 -15.52 -12.34 3.93
N ALA A 72 -14.53 -12.85 4.67
CA ALA A 72 -13.35 -12.08 5.08
C ALA A 72 -12.49 -11.67 3.87
N ARG A 73 -12.38 -12.51 2.83
CA ARG A 73 -11.70 -12.15 1.58
C ARG A 73 -12.40 -10.99 0.88
N MET A 74 -13.72 -11.05 0.72
CA MET A 74 -14.49 -9.99 0.08
C MET A 74 -14.35 -8.67 0.85
N GLN A 75 -14.45 -8.73 2.18
CA GLN A 75 -14.32 -7.55 3.03
C GLN A 75 -12.90 -6.98 3.00
N THR A 76 -11.87 -7.83 3.00
CA THR A 76 -10.46 -7.40 2.85
C THR A 76 -10.22 -6.73 1.49
N MET A 77 -10.75 -7.27 0.40
CA MET A 77 -10.63 -6.67 -0.94
C MET A 77 -11.34 -5.32 -1.01
N SER A 78 -12.54 -5.23 -0.45
CA SER A 78 -13.30 -3.98 -0.41
C SER A 78 -12.55 -2.90 0.37
N LEU A 79 -11.98 -3.25 1.52
CA LEU A 79 -11.15 -2.33 2.31
C LEU A 79 -9.89 -1.90 1.58
N TRP A 80 -9.20 -2.81 0.87
CA TRP A 80 -8.04 -2.43 0.07
C TRP A 80 -8.39 -1.46 -1.05
N THR A 81 -9.52 -1.65 -1.71
CA THR A 81 -10.02 -0.71 -2.73
C THR A 81 -10.31 0.66 -2.10
N THR A 82 -11.01 0.71 -0.97
CA THR A 82 -11.31 1.97 -0.27
C THR A 82 -10.04 2.67 0.20
N LEU A 83 -9.11 1.96 0.82
CA LEU A 83 -7.82 2.53 1.25
C LEU A 83 -7.02 3.06 0.07
N SER A 84 -6.95 2.31 -1.02
CA SER A 84 -6.28 2.76 -2.24
C SER A 84 -6.92 4.03 -2.78
N PHE A 85 -8.25 4.10 -2.82
CA PHE A 85 -8.95 5.29 -3.24
C PHE A 85 -8.62 6.51 -2.36
N VAL A 86 -8.66 6.35 -1.03
CA VAL A 86 -8.36 7.43 -0.08
C VAL A 86 -6.91 7.88 -0.20
N PHE A 87 -5.95 6.95 -0.26
CA PHE A 87 -4.52 7.30 -0.40
C PHE A 87 -4.21 7.96 -1.74
N ASN A 88 -4.78 7.46 -2.84
CA ASN A 88 -4.62 8.11 -4.13
C ASN A 88 -5.22 9.52 -4.12
N GLY A 89 -6.43 9.70 -3.57
CA GLY A 89 -7.05 11.01 -3.40
C GLY A 89 -6.19 11.96 -2.56
N ALA A 90 -5.64 11.48 -1.45
CA ALA A 90 -4.73 12.25 -0.60
C ALA A 90 -3.45 12.65 -1.34
N LEU A 91 -2.84 11.73 -2.10
CA LEU A 91 -1.67 12.03 -2.93
C LEU A 91 -1.99 13.08 -3.99
N PHE A 92 -3.13 12.98 -4.68
CA PHE A 92 -3.55 13.99 -5.64
C PHE A 92 -3.75 15.36 -5.01
N ILE A 93 -4.32 15.43 -3.80
CA ILE A 93 -4.47 16.70 -3.07
C ILE A 93 -3.09 17.26 -2.73
N VAL A 94 -2.19 16.46 -2.15
CA VAL A 94 -0.84 16.90 -1.77
C VAL A 94 -0.05 17.38 -3.00
N LEU A 95 -0.05 16.61 -4.08
CA LEU A 95 0.61 16.99 -5.34
C LEU A 95 -0.04 18.22 -5.98
N GLY A 96 -1.37 18.31 -5.92
CA GLY A 96 -2.13 19.47 -6.40
C GLY A 96 -1.80 20.75 -5.62
N LEU A 97 -1.57 20.63 -4.32
CA LEU A 97 -1.11 21.75 -3.48
C LEU A 97 0.36 22.12 -3.72
N GLN A 98 1.20 21.17 -4.14
CA GLN A 98 2.60 21.40 -4.50
C GLN A 98 2.77 21.98 -5.92
N LEU A 99 1.79 21.82 -6.82
CA LEU A 99 1.86 22.35 -8.19
C LEU A 99 2.21 23.84 -8.29
N PRO A 100 1.60 24.77 -7.51
CA PRO A 100 1.96 26.18 -7.54
C PRO A 100 3.43 26.44 -7.17
N ASP A 101 3.96 25.70 -6.20
CA ASP A 101 5.37 25.79 -5.83
C ASP A 101 6.27 25.32 -6.97
N ILE A 102 5.92 24.20 -7.60
CA ILE A 102 6.67 23.68 -8.75
C ILE A 102 6.71 24.73 -9.87
N ILE A 103 5.57 25.36 -10.20
CA ILE A 103 5.47 26.38 -11.25
C ILE A 103 6.34 27.61 -10.93
N ARG A 104 6.38 28.06 -9.66
CA ARG A 104 7.19 29.20 -9.24
C ARG A 104 8.70 28.96 -9.32
N HIS A 105 9.13 27.70 -9.24
CA HIS A 105 10.55 27.32 -9.29
C HIS A 105 10.99 26.89 -10.69
N VAL A 106 10.16 27.06 -11.73
CA VAL A 106 10.56 26.78 -13.12
C VAL A 106 11.54 27.86 -13.61
N PRO A 107 12.75 27.49 -14.09
CA PRO A 107 13.70 28.41 -14.69
C PRO A 107 13.07 29.24 -15.83
N PRO A 108 13.32 30.56 -15.91
CA PRO A 108 12.79 31.43 -16.97
C PRO A 108 13.15 30.96 -18.39
N GLU A 109 14.29 30.28 -18.53
CA GLU A 109 14.80 29.70 -19.79
C GLU A 109 13.86 28.65 -20.40
N LEU A 110 13.07 27.97 -19.58
CA LEU A 110 12.06 26.98 -20.00
C LEU A 110 10.69 27.60 -20.27
N MET A 111 10.45 28.84 -19.82
CA MET A 111 9.16 29.52 -19.97
C MET A 111 8.99 30.16 -21.36
N SER A 112 10.09 30.42 -22.08
CA SER A 112 10.10 31.00 -23.42
C SER A 112 9.94 30.00 -24.58
N LEU A 113 10.08 28.69 -24.34
CA LEU A 113 9.93 27.65 -25.36
C LEU A 113 8.73 26.74 -25.05
N HIS A 114 7.58 27.03 -25.69
CA HIS A 114 6.42 26.15 -25.88
C HIS A 114 6.20 25.05 -24.80
N PRO A 115 5.91 25.43 -23.53
CA PRO A 115 6.12 24.57 -22.35
C PRO A 115 5.16 23.38 -22.22
N ILE A 116 4.17 23.25 -23.11
CA ILE A 116 3.15 22.20 -23.04
C ILE A 116 3.37 21.11 -24.11
N ILE A 117 3.97 21.46 -25.26
CA ILE A 117 4.04 20.54 -26.41
C ILE A 117 5.12 19.46 -26.21
N GLN A 118 6.29 19.81 -25.70
CA GLN A 118 7.40 18.86 -25.52
C GLN A 118 7.09 17.71 -24.54
N PRO A 119 6.56 17.94 -23.32
CA PRO A 119 6.27 16.84 -22.41
C PRO A 119 5.15 15.94 -22.93
N ALA A 120 4.09 16.51 -23.54
CA ALA A 120 3.02 15.75 -24.16
C ALA A 120 3.51 14.91 -25.35
N ALA A 121 4.35 15.49 -26.23
CA ALA A 121 4.94 14.78 -27.35
C ALA A 121 5.88 13.66 -26.91
N THR A 122 6.61 13.83 -25.81
CA THR A 122 7.52 12.81 -25.29
C THR A 122 6.76 11.64 -24.70
N VAL A 123 5.68 11.90 -23.95
CA VAL A 123 4.81 10.83 -23.42
C VAL A 123 4.11 10.07 -24.54
N ILE A 124 3.64 10.76 -25.59
CA ILE A 124 3.02 10.11 -26.78
C ILE A 124 4.04 9.31 -27.59
N ALA A 125 5.29 9.75 -27.67
CA ALA A 125 6.34 9.02 -28.38
C ALA A 125 6.84 7.78 -27.60
N LEU A 126 6.70 7.78 -26.27
CA LEU A 126 7.15 6.68 -25.40
C LEU A 126 6.05 5.66 -25.07
N THR A 127 4.78 5.97 -25.38
CA THR A 127 3.61 5.09 -25.18
C THR A 127 3.22 4.44 -26.50
#